data_AF-A0A935LXI0-F1
#
_entry.id   AF-A0A935LXI0-F1
#
_cell.length_a   1.000
_cell.length_b   1.000
_cell.length_c   1.000
_cell.angle_alpha   90.00
_cell.angle_beta   90.00
_cell.angle_gamma   90.00
#
_symmetry.space_group_name_H-M   'P 1'
#
loop_
_entity.id
_entity.type
_entity.pdbx_description
1 polymer ?
#
loop_
_entity_poly.entity_id
_entity_poly.type
_entity_poly.pdbx_seq_one_letter_code
_entity_poly.pdbx_strand_id
1 'polypeptide(L)'
;MEIKLKHAVYIFILLTLNLIPLSGQLLLDSYADGNFTSSPIWSGDNTNWQIVTNSNAGPGTTGSNTLKLNASGAGTSYLSSQIAYWGGTQEWGFWIGRGLQAFTATNQMHIWLYANESNLTSTTVDGYRLSIGDNTGNDEIKAGIYCQWCC
;
A
#
# COMPACT_ATOMS: atom_id res chain seq x y z
N MET A 1 -44.86 30.10 18.69
CA MET A 1 -44.21 28.83 19.10
C MET A 1 -43.33 28.24 17.97
N GLU A 2 -43.73 28.36 16.70
CA GLU A 2 -43.00 27.79 15.55
C GLU A 2 -41.56 28.29 15.35
N ILE A 3 -41.26 29.56 15.67
CA ILE A 3 -39.92 30.12 15.48
C ILE A 3 -38.90 29.39 16.35
N LYS A 4 -39.24 29.03 17.59
CA LYS A 4 -38.31 28.31 18.49
C LYS A 4 -38.04 26.87 18.04
N LEU A 5 -39.00 26.26 17.35
CA LEU A 5 -38.87 24.89 16.83
C LEU A 5 -37.89 24.85 15.64
N LYS A 6 -37.96 25.82 14.73
CA LYS A 6 -37.04 25.89 13.58
C LYS A 6 -35.58 26.06 14.01
N HIS A 7 -35.32 26.96 14.97
CA HIS A 7 -33.97 27.16 15.50
C HIS A 7 -33.42 25.94 16.24
N ALA A 8 -34.26 25.22 16.99
CA ALA A 8 -33.86 23.97 17.65
C ALA A 8 -33.46 22.88 16.64
N VAL A 9 -34.18 22.79 15.51
CA VAL A 9 -33.85 21.87 14.41
C VAL A 9 -32.51 22.24 13.75
N TYR A 10 -32.26 23.51 13.47
CA TYR A 10 -30.96 23.94 12.90
C TYR A 10 -29.78 23.68 13.84
N ILE A 11 -29.95 23.93 15.14
CA ILE A 11 -28.92 23.65 16.15
C ILE A 11 -28.67 22.13 16.25
N PHE A 12 -29.72 21.31 16.23
CA PHE A 12 -29.58 19.86 16.26
C PHE A 12 -28.85 19.32 15.02
N ILE A 13 -29.20 19.82 13.82
CA ILE A 13 -28.51 19.48 12.57
C ILE A 13 -27.03 19.85 12.65
N LEU A 14 -26.70 21.08 13.07
CA LEU A 14 -25.32 21.53 13.25
C LEU A 14 -24.55 20.68 14.28
N LEU A 15 -25.19 20.26 15.38
CA LEU A 15 -24.56 19.41 16.39
C LEU A 15 -24.28 17.99 15.85
N THR A 16 -25.19 17.44 15.04
CA THR A 16 -25.04 16.10 14.45
C THR A 16 -24.02 16.03 13.32
N LEU A 17 -23.82 17.12 12.57
CA LEU A 17 -22.81 17.16 11.49
C LEU A 17 -21.36 17.08 12.02
N ASN A 18 -21.11 17.46 13.28
CA ASN A 18 -19.78 17.40 13.91
C ASN A 18 -19.41 15.99 14.43
N LEU A 19 -20.33 15.03 14.39
CA LEU A 19 -20.11 13.65 14.87
C LEU A 19 -19.75 12.68 13.74
N ILE A 20 -19.65 13.15 12.49
CA ILE A 20 -19.25 12.30 11.37
C ILE A 20 -17.72 12.29 11.33
N PRO A 21 -17.04 11.17 11.67
CA PRO A 21 -15.60 11.10 11.49
C PRO A 21 -15.29 11.22 10.00
N LEU A 22 -14.67 12.32 9.61
CA LEU A 22 -14.17 12.53 8.25
C LEU A 22 -12.86 11.77 8.11
N SER A 23 -12.94 10.45 8.01
CA SER A 23 -11.77 9.60 7.75
C SER A 23 -11.53 9.56 6.25
N GLY A 24 -10.49 10.23 5.76
CA GLY A 24 -9.87 9.82 4.49
C GLY A 24 -9.26 8.45 4.73
N GLN A 25 -9.66 7.43 3.95
CA GLN A 25 -9.02 6.12 4.07
C GLN A 25 -7.61 6.20 3.51
N LEU A 26 -6.63 6.40 4.39
CA LEU A 26 -5.22 6.23 4.09
C LEU A 26 -4.88 4.77 4.38
N LEU A 27 -4.41 4.03 3.38
CA LEU A 27 -3.75 2.75 3.61
C LEU A 27 -2.39 3.04 4.26
N LEU A 28 -2.40 3.21 5.58
CA LEU A 28 -1.21 3.41 6.39
C LEU A 28 -1.04 2.21 7.30
N ASP A 29 0.07 1.51 7.15
CA ASP A 29 0.46 0.41 8.01
C ASP A 29 1.86 0.67 8.58
N SER A 30 1.95 0.81 9.90
CA SER A 30 3.22 0.99 10.60
C SER A 30 3.80 -0.34 11.10
N TYR A 31 3.04 -1.44 10.98
CA TYR A 31 3.38 -2.76 11.50
C TYR A 31 3.69 -2.78 13.01
N ALA A 32 3.26 -1.75 13.75
CA ALA A 32 3.56 -1.58 15.17
C ALA A 32 2.88 -2.64 16.06
N ASP A 33 1.75 -3.17 15.61
CA ASP A 33 0.96 -4.20 16.28
C ASP A 33 1.49 -5.62 16.03
N GLY A 34 2.49 -5.78 15.16
CA GLY A 34 3.04 -7.07 14.79
C GLY A 34 2.11 -7.90 13.91
N ASN A 35 1.09 -7.30 13.28
CA ASN A 35 0.14 -8.03 12.45
C ASN A 35 -0.31 -7.26 11.19
N PHE A 36 0.16 -7.72 10.03
CA PHE A 36 -0.23 -7.16 8.73
C PHE A 36 -1.48 -7.80 8.10
N THR A 37 -2.17 -8.73 8.77
CA THR A 37 -3.29 -9.47 8.18
C THR A 37 -4.65 -9.05 8.71
N SER A 38 -4.73 -8.05 9.60
CA SER A 38 -5.98 -7.64 10.25
C SER A 38 -6.35 -6.18 10.08
N SER A 39 -5.40 -5.24 10.11
CA SER A 39 -5.74 -3.80 10.02
C SER A 39 -4.52 -2.92 9.72
N PRO A 40 -4.24 -2.60 8.44
CA PRO A 40 -4.94 -3.05 7.23
C PRO A 40 -4.69 -4.53 6.92
N ILE A 41 -5.58 -5.12 6.12
CA ILE A 41 -5.45 -6.52 5.69
C ILE A 41 -4.58 -6.55 4.44
N TRP A 42 -3.40 -7.13 4.55
CA TRP A 42 -2.60 -7.55 3.41
C TRP A 42 -2.84 -9.04 3.11
N SER A 43 -3.04 -9.33 1.83
CA SER A 43 -3.39 -10.66 1.31
C SER A 43 -2.48 -11.04 0.13
N GLY A 44 -2.34 -12.34 -0.11
CA GLY A 44 -1.38 -12.89 -1.06
C GLY A 44 -0.56 -13.97 -0.39
N ASP A 45 0.75 -13.94 -0.58
CA ASP A 45 1.67 -14.96 -0.11
C ASP A 45 2.10 -14.74 1.36
N ASN A 46 1.15 -14.55 2.28
CA ASN A 46 1.42 -14.08 3.65
C ASN A 46 2.49 -14.90 4.40
N THR A 47 2.65 -16.19 4.11
CA THR A 47 3.68 -17.05 4.72
C THR A 47 5.11 -16.70 4.31
N ASN A 48 5.27 -16.01 3.18
CA ASN A 48 6.56 -15.55 2.66
C ASN A 48 6.96 -14.20 3.25
N TRP A 49 6.13 -13.55 4.06
CA TRP A 49 6.39 -12.21 4.58
C TRP A 49 6.41 -12.21 6.09
N GLN A 50 7.29 -11.39 6.65
CA GLN A 50 7.42 -11.22 8.10
C GLN A 50 7.60 -9.76 8.47
N ILE A 51 7.13 -9.40 9.66
CA ILE A 51 7.42 -8.11 10.26
C ILE A 51 8.77 -8.20 10.97
N VAL A 52 9.68 -7.30 10.62
CA VAL A 52 10.97 -7.14 11.28
C VAL A 52 10.87 -5.96 12.24
N THR A 53 10.95 -6.23 13.53
CA THR A 53 11.11 -5.20 14.57
C THR A 53 12.55 -4.72 14.61
N ASN A 54 12.78 -3.41 14.78
CA ASN A 54 14.11 -2.79 14.67
C ASN A 54 14.74 -3.04 13.29
N SER A 55 14.08 -2.52 12.27
CA SER A 55 14.48 -2.72 10.89
C SER A 55 15.94 -2.35 10.62
N ASN A 56 16.59 -3.17 9.79
CA ASN A 56 17.93 -2.94 9.25
C ASN A 56 17.90 -2.69 7.73
N ALA A 57 16.74 -2.28 7.20
CA ALA A 57 16.52 -2.16 5.77
C ALA A 57 17.25 -0.95 5.15
N GLY A 58 17.73 0.00 5.96
CA GLY A 58 18.57 1.12 5.53
C GLY A 58 19.06 2.01 6.70
N PRO A 59 19.80 3.09 6.41
CA PRO A 59 20.17 4.07 7.44
C PRO A 59 18.94 4.72 8.07
N GLY A 60 18.95 4.90 9.40
CA GLY A 60 17.86 5.58 10.12
C GLY A 60 16.61 4.73 10.39
N THR A 61 16.63 3.42 10.11
CA THR A 61 15.49 2.52 10.35
C THR A 61 15.51 1.82 11.71
N THR A 62 16.55 2.04 12.51
CA THR A 62 16.63 1.47 13.86
C THR A 62 15.43 1.93 14.70
N GLY A 63 14.74 0.99 15.35
CA GLY A 63 13.52 1.29 16.11
C GLY A 63 12.23 1.34 15.29
N SER A 64 12.27 1.18 13.97
CA SER A 64 11.06 1.03 13.14
C SER A 64 10.71 -0.43 12.89
N ASN A 65 9.44 -0.66 12.55
CA ASN A 65 8.96 -1.95 12.07
C ASN A 65 8.82 -1.89 10.55
N THR A 66 9.28 -2.94 9.87
CA THR A 66 9.16 -3.04 8.40
C THR A 66 8.73 -4.43 7.99
N LEU A 67 7.90 -4.50 6.97
CA LEU A 67 7.55 -5.74 6.31
C LEU A 67 8.68 -6.19 5.37
N LYS A 68 9.07 -7.47 5.45
CA LYS A 68 10.20 -8.02 4.72
C LYS A 68 9.85 -9.38 4.12
N LEU A 69 10.28 -9.60 2.87
CA LEU A 69 10.23 -10.90 2.22
C LEU A 69 11.19 -11.89 2.91
N ASN A 70 10.68 -13.08 3.22
CA ASN A 70 11.37 -14.18 3.89
C ASN A 70 11.05 -15.55 3.23
N ALA A 71 10.90 -15.56 1.91
CA ALA A 71 10.73 -16.79 1.15
C ALA A 71 12.04 -17.62 1.14
N SER A 72 11.92 -18.95 1.15
CA SER A 72 13.08 -19.87 1.20
C SER A 72 13.68 -20.19 -0.17
N GLY A 73 13.13 -19.65 -1.26
CA GLY A 73 13.55 -19.97 -2.63
C GLY A 73 13.33 -18.82 -3.60
N ALA A 74 13.90 -18.96 -4.80
CA ALA A 74 13.69 -18.01 -5.88
C ALA A 74 12.24 -18.12 -6.39
N GLY A 75 11.62 -16.98 -6.67
CA GLY A 75 10.27 -16.90 -7.18
C GLY A 75 9.68 -15.51 -7.00
N THR A 76 8.43 -15.36 -7.44
CA THR A 76 7.64 -14.15 -7.22
C THR A 76 6.76 -14.35 -5.99
N SER A 77 6.75 -13.36 -5.12
CA SER A 77 5.90 -13.32 -3.93
C SER A 77 5.28 -11.94 -3.85
N TYR A 78 4.01 -11.84 -3.50
CA TYR A 78 3.31 -10.57 -3.45
C TYR A 78 2.42 -10.42 -2.21
N LEU A 79 2.18 -9.17 -1.86
CA LEU A 79 1.11 -8.76 -0.97
C LEU A 79 0.33 -7.64 -1.63
N SER A 80 -0.97 -7.65 -1.40
CA SER A 80 -1.91 -6.65 -1.90
C SER A 80 -2.91 -6.30 -0.81
N SER A 81 -3.33 -5.04 -0.80
CA SER A 81 -4.36 -4.54 0.10
C SER A 81 -5.30 -3.64 -0.69
N GLN A 82 -6.60 -3.78 -0.42
CA GLN A 82 -7.63 -3.03 -1.11
C GLN A 82 -8.05 -1.82 -0.28
N ILE A 83 -8.01 -0.65 -0.90
CA ILE A 83 -8.67 0.54 -0.35
C ILE A 83 -10.17 0.49 -0.69
N ALA A 84 -11.01 0.82 0.27
CA ALA A 84 -12.48 0.79 0.12
C ALA A 84 -12.99 1.97 -0.70
N TYR A 85 -12.27 3.10 -0.71
CA TYR A 85 -12.63 4.27 -1.49
C TYR A 85 -11.43 4.83 -2.27
N TRP A 86 -11.59 4.97 -3.59
CA TRP A 86 -10.53 5.42 -4.51
C TRP A 86 -10.46 6.94 -4.70
N GLY A 87 -11.53 7.69 -4.40
CA GLY A 87 -11.56 9.15 -4.55
C GLY A 87 -11.24 9.66 -5.96
N GLY A 88 -11.07 10.98 -6.10
CA GLY A 88 -10.69 11.63 -7.37
C GLY A 88 -9.20 11.99 -7.47
N THR A 89 -8.49 12.01 -6.34
CA THR A 89 -7.04 12.30 -6.25
C THR A 89 -6.44 11.36 -5.22
N GLN A 90 -5.25 10.83 -5.50
CA GLN A 90 -4.52 9.94 -4.60
C GLN A 90 -3.08 10.38 -4.48
N GLU A 91 -2.56 10.25 -3.27
CA GLU A 91 -1.15 10.45 -2.95
C GLU A 91 -0.64 9.18 -2.28
N TRP A 92 0.50 8.69 -2.76
CA TRP A 92 1.12 7.46 -2.28
C TRP A 92 2.45 7.81 -1.63
N GLY A 93 2.60 7.41 -0.36
CA GLY A 93 3.84 7.55 0.39
C GLY A 93 4.24 6.19 0.95
N PHE A 94 5.43 5.74 0.59
CA PHE A 94 6.00 4.50 1.13
C PHE A 94 7.50 4.66 1.31
N TRP A 95 8.04 3.99 2.31
CA TRP A 95 9.47 3.86 2.52
C TRP A 95 9.89 2.46 2.09
N ILE A 96 10.96 2.36 1.31
CA ILE A 96 11.48 1.09 0.81
C ILE A 96 12.96 1.01 1.12
N GLY A 97 13.36 -0.11 1.73
CA GLY A 97 14.75 -0.45 1.97
C GLY A 97 15.17 -1.64 1.13
N ARG A 98 16.36 -1.55 0.56
CA ARG A 98 16.96 -2.62 -0.27
C ARG A 98 17.81 -3.61 0.53
N GLY A 99 18.00 -3.38 1.84
CA GLY A 99 18.85 -4.21 2.69
C GLY A 99 20.23 -4.41 2.04
N LEU A 100 20.70 -5.65 1.97
CA LEU A 100 21.97 -6.04 1.32
C LEU A 100 21.79 -6.60 -0.10
N GLN A 101 20.60 -6.48 -0.70
CA GLN A 101 20.33 -7.04 -2.03
C GLN A 101 20.25 -5.92 -3.07
N ALA A 102 20.96 -6.11 -4.18
CA ALA A 102 20.88 -5.19 -5.31
C ALA A 102 19.61 -5.48 -6.11
N PHE A 103 18.95 -4.42 -6.60
CA PHE A 103 17.93 -4.56 -7.63
C PHE A 103 18.62 -4.82 -8.97
N THR A 104 18.20 -5.87 -9.66
CA THR A 104 18.77 -6.30 -10.94
C THR A 104 17.64 -6.73 -11.87
N ALA A 105 17.97 -7.01 -13.13
CA ALA A 105 17.02 -7.61 -14.08
C ALA A 105 16.44 -8.96 -13.60
N THR A 106 17.10 -9.66 -12.67
CA THR A 106 16.65 -10.93 -12.10
C THR A 106 16.14 -10.82 -10.65
N ASN A 107 16.35 -9.67 -10.01
CA ASN A 107 15.88 -9.37 -8.67
C ASN A 107 15.14 -8.03 -8.67
N GLN A 108 13.84 -8.12 -8.95
CA GLN A 108 12.99 -6.97 -9.22
C GLN A 108 11.98 -6.74 -8.10
N MET A 109 11.58 -5.49 -7.94
CA MET A 109 10.47 -5.11 -7.08
C MET A 109 9.43 -4.35 -7.91
N HIS A 110 8.17 -4.73 -7.73
CA HIS A 110 7.04 -4.04 -8.34
C HIS A 110 6.13 -3.50 -7.25
N ILE A 111 5.81 -2.22 -7.35
CA ILE A 111 4.87 -1.54 -6.46
C ILE A 111 3.64 -1.22 -7.29
N TRP A 112 2.57 -1.97 -7.07
CA TRP A 112 1.29 -1.74 -7.72
C TRP A 112 0.56 -0.62 -7.00
N LEU A 113 0.30 0.48 -7.72
CA LEU A 113 -0.54 1.57 -7.24
C LEU A 113 -2.02 1.27 -7.49
N TYR A 114 -2.30 0.50 -8.54
CA TYR A 114 -3.61 -0.02 -8.88
C TYR A 114 -3.45 -1.31 -9.67
N ALA A 115 -4.31 -2.28 -9.43
CA ALA A 115 -4.48 -3.47 -10.24
C ALA A 115 -5.98 -3.75 -10.41
N ASN A 116 -6.37 -4.27 -11.57
CA ASN A 116 -7.74 -4.70 -11.87
C ASN A 116 -8.15 -5.99 -11.13
N GLU A 117 -7.19 -6.73 -10.55
CA GLU A 117 -7.42 -7.96 -9.81
C GLU A 117 -6.49 -8.08 -8.59
N SER A 118 -6.90 -8.89 -7.61
CA SER A 118 -6.13 -9.12 -6.37
C SER A 118 -4.94 -10.07 -6.56
N ASN A 119 -4.97 -10.94 -7.58
CA ASN A 119 -3.86 -11.83 -7.89
C ASN A 119 -2.84 -11.13 -8.80
N LEU A 120 -1.79 -10.59 -8.20
CA LEU A 120 -0.76 -9.82 -8.93
C LEU A 120 0.19 -10.70 -9.76
N THR A 121 0.08 -12.02 -9.68
CA THR A 121 0.84 -12.98 -10.51
C THR A 121 0.04 -13.53 -11.68
N SER A 122 -1.23 -13.15 -11.78
CA SER A 122 -2.10 -13.54 -12.87
C SER A 122 -1.58 -13.03 -14.21
N THR A 123 -1.80 -13.80 -15.28
CA THR A 123 -1.48 -13.37 -16.65
C THR A 123 -2.46 -12.34 -17.21
N THR A 124 -3.51 -11.99 -16.46
CA THR A 124 -4.54 -11.02 -16.88
C THR A 124 -4.49 -9.71 -16.08
N VAL A 125 -3.48 -9.55 -15.22
CA VAL A 125 -3.38 -8.39 -14.35
C VAL A 125 -2.94 -7.17 -15.15
N ASP A 126 -3.76 -6.12 -15.07
CA ASP A 126 -3.53 -4.83 -15.70
C ASP A 126 -3.63 -3.73 -14.63
N GLY A 127 -2.81 -2.69 -14.77
CA GLY A 127 -2.85 -1.57 -13.84
C GLY A 127 -1.66 -0.63 -13.91
N TYR A 128 -1.48 0.13 -12.83
CA TYR A 128 -0.40 1.12 -12.70
C TYR A 128 0.63 0.61 -11.70
N ARG A 129 1.89 0.47 -12.13
CA ARG A 129 2.97 0.01 -11.24
C ARG A 129 4.26 0.78 -11.43
N LEU A 130 5.00 0.89 -10.34
CA LEU A 130 6.41 1.26 -10.35
C LEU A 130 7.24 -0.02 -10.37
N SER A 131 8.25 -0.08 -11.23
CA SER A 131 9.15 -1.22 -11.35
C SER A 131 10.57 -0.79 -11.02
N ILE A 132 11.25 -1.59 -10.20
CA ILE A 132 12.61 -1.35 -9.72
C ILE A 132 13.43 -2.60 -10.03
N GLY A 133 14.63 -2.42 -10.58
CA GLY A 133 15.50 -3.53 -10.99
C GLY A 133 15.59 -3.65 -12.50
N ASP A 134 16.53 -2.89 -13.05
CA ASP A 134 17.00 -3.00 -14.43
C ASP A 134 18.52 -3.00 -14.43
N ASN A 135 19.13 -3.84 -15.27
CA ASN A 135 20.58 -3.85 -15.51
C ASN A 135 20.99 -2.93 -16.68
N THR A 136 20.07 -2.15 -17.24
CA THR A 136 20.30 -1.32 -18.42
C THR A 136 20.04 0.17 -18.14
N GLY A 137 21.10 0.98 -18.28
CA GLY A 137 21.04 2.44 -18.17
C GLY A 137 21.24 3.02 -16.77
N ASN A 138 21.10 4.34 -16.65
CA ASN A 138 21.24 5.10 -15.39
C ASN A 138 19.96 5.10 -14.54
N ASP A 139 18.86 4.47 -14.99
CA ASP A 139 17.56 4.59 -14.36
C ASP A 139 17.17 3.29 -13.64
N GLU A 140 17.31 3.31 -12.31
CA GLU A 140 17.05 2.15 -11.44
C GLU A 140 15.54 1.96 -11.14
N ILE A 141 14.70 2.95 -11.46
CA ILE A 141 13.26 2.99 -11.19
C ILE A 141 12.50 3.42 -12.46
N LYS A 142 11.48 2.66 -12.86
CA LYS A 142 10.60 2.93 -14.00
C LYS A 142 9.14 3.01 -13.58
N ALA A 143 8.45 4.10 -13.91
CA ALA A 143 7.01 4.23 -13.74
C ALA A 143 6.29 3.96 -15.06
N GLY A 144 5.20 3.20 -15.04
CA GLY A 144 4.47 2.90 -16.29
C GLY A 144 3.10 2.27 -16.09
N ILE A 145 2.33 2.31 -17.17
CA ILE A 145 1.11 1.52 -17.33
C ILE A 145 1.55 0.10 -17.65
N TYR A 146 1.11 -0.86 -16.85
CA TYR A 146 1.26 -2.27 -17.17
C TYR A 146 -0.06 -2.75 -17.79
N CYS A 147 -0.02 -3.05 -19.08
CA CYS A 147 -1.15 -3.61 -19.82
C CYS A 147 -0.64 -4.83 -20.58
N GLN A 148 -1.04 -6.02 -20.13
CA GLN A 148 -0.62 -7.28 -20.74
C GLN A 148 -1.28 -7.50 -22.12
N TRP A 149 -2.44 -6.87 -22.37
CA TRP A 149 -3.19 -6.97 -23.62
C TRP A 149 -2.92 -5.84 -24.63
N CYS A 150 -2.00 -4.91 -24.33
CA CYS A 150 -1.67 -3.78 -25.19
C CYS A 150 -0.44 -4.04 -26.09
N CYS A 151 0.00 -5.30 -26.22
CA CYS A 151 1.08 -5.74 -27.09
C CYS A 151 0.57 -6.73 -28.14
#